data_AF-A0A7T8KAX7-F1
#
_entry.id   AF-A0A7T8KAX7-F1
#
_cell.length_a   1.000
_cell.length_b   1.000
_cell.length_c   1.000
_cell.angle_alpha   90.00
_cell.angle_beta   90.00
_cell.angle_gamma   90.00
#
_symmetry.space_group_name_H-M   'P 1'
#
loop_
_entity.id
_entity.type
_entity.pdbx_description
1 polymer ?
#
loop_
_entity_poly.entity_id
_entity_poly.type
_entity_poly.pdbx_seq_one_letter_code
_entity_poly.pdbx_strand_id
1 'polypeptide(L)'
;TGFGSISWLFIAEIIPPAIRSTAYSLCVAGNWMWNFAFSHSFLNLQHSLNNSGVFCLYASLSLVGFVFICLFLPETKDKSPEEIAEYFRSNKKLENSPKNELPPSSPDNHMV
;
A
#
# COMPACT_ATOMS: atom_id res chain seq x y z
N THR A 1 1.20 -18.00 20.62
CA THR A 1 1.25 -16.56 20.96
C THR A 1 2.28 -15.75 20.14
N GLY A 2 2.97 -16.31 19.13
CA GLY A 2 4.05 -15.61 18.41
C GLY A 2 3.67 -14.89 17.10
N PHE A 3 2.54 -15.21 16.47
CA PHE A 3 2.19 -14.65 15.16
C PHE A 3 1.95 -13.12 15.20
N GLY A 4 1.42 -12.58 16.31
CA GLY A 4 1.22 -11.14 16.46
C GLY A 4 2.53 -10.36 16.37
N SER A 5 3.56 -10.79 17.08
CA SER A 5 4.87 -10.12 17.12
C SER A 5 5.63 -10.24 15.79
N ILE A 6 5.49 -11.38 15.10
CA ILE A 6 6.15 -11.64 13.81
C ILE A 6 5.59 -10.72 12.72
N SER A 7 4.28 -10.49 12.68
CA SER A 7 3.67 -9.61 11.68
C SER A 7 4.18 -8.16 11.76
N TRP A 8 4.42 -7.65 12.97
CA TRP A 8 4.98 -6.30 13.16
C TRP A 8 6.45 -6.22 12.74
N LEU A 9 7.23 -7.27 12.99
CA LEU A 9 8.62 -7.38 12.57
C LEU A 9 8.75 -7.48 11.04
N PHE A 10 7.90 -8.26 10.40
CA PHE A 10 7.89 -8.42 8.94
C PHE A 10 7.68 -7.09 8.21
N ILE A 11 6.77 -6.23 8.72
CA ILE A 11 6.58 -4.88 8.19
C ILE A 11 7.85 -4.04 8.34
N ALA A 12 8.62 -4.21 9.41
CA ALA A 12 9.88 -3.49 9.62
C ALA A 12 11.00 -3.95 8.67
N GLU A 13 10.96 -5.22 8.21
CA GLU A 13 11.91 -5.79 7.26
C GLU A 13 11.64 -5.34 5.81
N ILE A 14 10.38 -5.23 5.42
CA ILE A 14 9.98 -4.79 4.07
C ILE A 14 10.29 -3.30 3.82
N ILE A 15 10.23 -2.46 4.86
CA ILE A 15 10.37 -1.02 4.68
C ILE A 15 11.85 -0.62 4.61
N PRO A 16 12.25 0.17 3.58
CA PRO A 16 13.62 0.67 3.44
C PRO A 16 14.09 1.44 4.69
N PRO A 17 15.36 1.31 5.10
CA PRO A 17 15.87 1.93 6.32
C PRO A 17 15.67 3.46 6.37
N ALA A 18 15.72 4.12 5.22
CA ALA A 18 15.65 5.58 5.10
C ALA A 18 14.29 6.19 5.50
N ILE A 19 13.19 5.45 5.36
CA ILE A 19 11.82 5.94 5.65
C ILE A 19 11.12 5.14 6.74
N ARG A 20 11.83 4.19 7.38
CA ARG A 20 11.24 3.20 8.28
C ARG A 20 10.43 3.82 9.41
N SER A 21 10.96 4.82 10.10
CA SER A 21 10.29 5.44 11.24
C SER A 21 9.01 6.18 10.86
N THR A 22 9.04 6.97 9.77
CA THR A 22 7.88 7.74 9.30
C THR A 22 6.79 6.85 8.71
N ALA A 23 7.17 5.84 7.92
CA ALA A 23 6.20 4.90 7.36
C ALA A 23 5.56 4.04 8.46
N TYR A 24 6.36 3.56 9.42
CA TYR A 24 5.86 2.76 10.53
C TYR A 24 4.93 3.57 11.45
N SER A 25 5.27 4.83 11.77
CA SER A 25 4.40 5.67 12.59
C SER A 25 3.06 5.97 11.91
N LEU A 26 3.03 6.16 10.59
CA LEU A 26 1.80 6.34 9.84
C LEU A 26 0.94 5.06 9.82
N CYS A 27 1.56 3.89 9.60
CA CYS A 27 0.87 2.60 9.67
C CYS A 27 0.26 2.36 11.05
N VAL A 28 1.03 2.60 12.11
CA VAL A 28 0.58 2.46 13.50
C VAL A 28 -0.54 3.46 13.80
N ALA A 29 -0.37 4.73 13.44
CA ALA A 29 -1.41 5.75 13.62
C ALA A 29 -2.70 5.40 12.88
N GLY A 30 -2.61 4.93 11.63
CA GLY A 30 -3.74 4.44 10.86
C GLY A 30 -4.43 3.24 11.51
N ASN A 31 -3.64 2.28 12.02
CA ASN A 31 -4.17 1.12 12.73
C ASN A 31 -4.94 1.51 14.01
N TRP A 32 -4.37 2.40 14.81
CA TRP A 32 -5.04 2.89 16.02
C TRP A 32 -6.28 3.74 15.70
N MET A 33 -6.22 4.55 14.64
CA MET A 33 -7.36 5.33 14.18
C MET A 33 -8.52 4.42 13.75
N TRP A 34 -8.23 3.34 13.02
CA TRP A 34 -9.26 2.38 12.63
C TRP A 34 -9.84 1.62 13.82
N ASN A 35 -8.99 1.20 14.76
CA ASN A 35 -9.43 0.60 16.02
C ASN A 35 -10.34 1.54 16.82
N PHE A 36 -10.02 2.84 16.86
CA PHE A 36 -10.85 3.84 17.51
C PHE A 36 -12.20 4.01 16.79
N ALA A 37 -12.17 4.15 15.46
CA ALA A 37 -13.39 4.29 14.66
C ALA A 37 -14.33 3.08 14.84
N PHE A 38 -13.77 1.86 14.84
CA PHE A 38 -14.52 0.64 15.08
C PHE A 38 -15.09 0.58 16.50
N SER A 39 -14.27 0.86 17.51
CA SER A 39 -14.71 0.86 18.91
C SER A 39 -15.82 1.88 19.16
N HIS A 40 -15.67 3.09 18.61
CA HIS A 40 -16.68 4.15 18.71
C HIS A 40 -17.98 3.76 18.00
N SER A 41 -17.88 3.23 16.79
CA SER A 41 -19.04 2.76 16.03
C SER A 41 -19.76 1.61 16.74
N PHE A 42 -19.00 0.69 17.36
CA PHE A 42 -19.53 -0.45 18.10
C PHE A 42 -20.32 0.00 19.33
N LEU A 43 -19.78 0.93 20.12
CA LEU A 43 -20.48 1.47 21.29
C LEU A 43 -21.79 2.18 20.93
N ASN A 44 -21.80 2.98 19.85
CA ASN A 44 -23.01 3.64 19.35
C ASN A 44 -24.07 2.62 18.85
N LEU A 45 -23.62 1.57 18.16
CA LEU A 45 -24.50 0.51 17.67
C LEU A 45 -25.07 -0.34 18.79
N GLN A 46 -24.27 -0.68 19.81
CA GLN A 46 -24.71 -1.48 20.95
C GLN A 46 -25.82 -0.78 21.76
N HIS A 47 -25.83 0.56 21.77
CA HIS A 47 -26.89 1.34 22.39
C HIS A 47 -28.21 1.35 21.59
N SER A 48 -28.15 1.13 20.27
CA SER A 48 -29.30 1.27 19.37
C SER A 48 -29.84 -0.06 18.82
N LEU A 49 -29.00 -1.10 18.75
CA LEU A 49 -29.29 -2.39 18.12
C LEU A 49 -28.89 -3.54 19.05
N ASN A 50 -29.75 -4.55 19.14
CA ASN A 50 -29.50 -5.80 19.86
C ASN A 50 -28.22 -6.48 19.35
N ASN A 51 -27.51 -7.25 20.20
CA ASN A 51 -26.17 -7.79 19.92
C ASN A 51 -26.05 -8.49 18.55
N SER A 52 -27.08 -9.25 18.13
CA SER A 52 -27.08 -9.95 16.84
C SER A 52 -27.06 -9.03 15.62
N GLY A 53 -27.68 -7.85 15.70
CA GLY A 53 -27.67 -6.86 14.61
C GLY A 53 -26.28 -6.26 14.41
N VAL A 54 -25.56 -6.02 15.52
CA VAL A 54 -24.20 -5.48 15.50
C VAL A 54 -23.22 -6.46 14.83
N PHE A 55 -23.31 -7.76 15.14
CA PHE A 55 -22.48 -8.77 14.49
C PHE A 55 -22.75 -8.88 12.98
N CYS A 56 -24.02 -8.85 12.55
CA CYS A 56 -24.35 -8.87 11.11
C CYS A 56 -23.81 -7.64 10.37
N LEU A 57 -23.91 -6.45 10.97
CA LEU A 57 -23.39 -5.21 10.37
C LEU A 57 -21.86 -5.27 10.21
N TYR A 58 -21.14 -5.70 11.24
CA TYR A 58 -19.68 -5.85 11.13
C TYR A 58 -19.24 -6.95 10.18
N ALA A 59 -19.98 -8.06 10.09
CA ALA A 59 -19.74 -9.08 9.08
C ALA A 59 -19.90 -8.53 7.66
N SER A 60 -20.95 -7.73 7.41
CA SER A 60 -21.16 -7.08 6.12
C SER A 60 -20.08 -6.04 5.80
N LEU A 61 -19.63 -5.26 6.79
CA LEU A 61 -18.56 -4.28 6.62
C LEU A 61 -17.22 -4.96 6.29
N SER A 62 -16.94 -6.09 6.96
CA SER A 62 -15.78 -6.93 6.66
C SER A 62 -15.82 -7.47 5.22
N LEU A 63 -17.00 -7.92 4.77
CA LEU A 63 -17.17 -8.41 3.39
C LEU A 63 -16.95 -7.31 2.36
N VAL A 64 -17.47 -6.10 2.61
CA VAL A 64 -17.23 -4.92 1.75
C VAL A 64 -15.74 -4.58 1.71
N GLY A 65 -15.06 -4.59 2.86
CA GLY A 65 -13.62 -4.40 2.94
C GLY A 65 -12.83 -5.47 2.18
N PHE A 66 -13.25 -6.73 2.27
CA PHE A 66 -12.66 -7.83 1.52
C PHE A 66 -12.81 -7.65 0.00
N VAL A 67 -14.01 -7.29 -0.47
CA VAL A 67 -14.24 -6.99 -1.89
C VAL A 67 -13.40 -5.79 -2.34
N PHE A 68 -13.32 -4.74 -1.53
CA PHE A 68 -12.47 -3.59 -1.84
C PHE A 68 -11.00 -4.00 -1.97
N ILE A 69 -10.48 -4.81 -1.05
CA ILE A 69 -9.12 -5.33 -1.13
C ILE A 69 -8.94 -6.17 -2.39
N CYS A 70 -9.86 -7.10 -2.69
CA CYS A 70 -9.75 -7.92 -3.90
C CYS A 70 -9.80 -7.13 -5.22
N LEU A 71 -10.48 -5.98 -5.27
CA LEU A 71 -10.59 -5.15 -6.48
C LEU A 71 -9.49 -4.09 -6.59
N PHE A 72 -9.13 -3.44 -5.49
CA PHE A 72 -8.23 -2.29 -5.48
C PHE A 72 -6.80 -2.62 -5.07
N LEU A 73 -6.58 -3.74 -4.38
CA LEU A 73 -5.24 -4.24 -4.10
C LEU A 73 -4.86 -5.20 -5.23
N PRO A 74 -4.12 -4.74 -6.28
CA PRO A 74 -3.56 -5.66 -7.25
C PRO A 74 -2.69 -6.66 -6.47
N GLU A 75 -2.82 -7.95 -6.77
CA GLU A 75 -2.09 -9.04 -6.11
C GLU A 75 -0.61 -8.65 -5.94
N THR A 76 -0.23 -8.28 -4.71
CA THR A 76 1.16 -8.08 -4.28
C THR A 76 1.81 -9.39 -3.85
N LYS A 77 1.06 -10.50 -3.98
CA LYS A 77 1.52 -11.84 -3.70
C LYS A 77 2.42 -12.26 -4.87
N ASP A 78 3.71 -12.45 -4.58
CA ASP A 78 4.78 -12.94 -5.47
C ASP A 78 5.66 -11.92 -6.22
N LYS A 79 5.63 -10.62 -5.88
CA LYS A 79 6.67 -9.68 -6.36
C LYS A 79 7.61 -9.25 -5.25
N SER A 80 8.91 -9.31 -5.52
CA SER A 80 9.90 -8.84 -4.55
C SER A 80 9.78 -7.32 -4.39
N PRO A 81 10.07 -6.75 -3.20
CA PRO A 81 10.05 -5.30 -2.97
C PRO A 81 10.89 -4.50 -3.98
N GLU A 82 11.94 -5.13 -4.52
CA GLU A 82 12.84 -4.58 -5.53
C GLU A 82 12.16 -4.41 -6.89
N GLU A 83 11.36 -5.38 -7.36
CA GLU A 83 10.63 -5.27 -8.63
C GLU A 83 9.56 -4.17 -8.60
N ILE A 84 8.93 -3.96 -7.43
CA ILE A 84 7.96 -2.88 -7.24
C ILE A 84 8.67 -1.53 -7.25
N ALA A 85 9.84 -1.42 -6.60
CA ALA A 85 10.65 -0.20 -6.63
C ALA A 85 11.16 0.13 -8.05
N GLU A 86 11.51 -0.88 -8.85
CA GLU A 86 11.97 -0.71 -10.22
C GLU A 86 10.84 -0.27 -11.16
N TYR A 87 9.62 -0.81 -10.97
CA TYR A 87 8.42 -0.36 -11.68
C TYR A 87 8.10 1.12 -11.41
N PHE A 88 8.23 1.57 -10.16
CA PHE A 88 8.03 2.98 -9.80
C PHE A 88 9.21 3.89 -10.23
N ARG A 89 10.45 3.40 -10.24
CA ARG A 89 11.62 4.16 -10.73
C ARG A 89 11.60 4.38 -12.24
N SER A 90 11.18 3.37 -13.01
CA SER A 90 11.14 3.44 -14.47
C SER A 90 10.21 4.56 -14.96
N ASN A 91 9.04 4.72 -14.31
CA ASN A 91 8.11 5.81 -14.63
C ASN A 91 8.69 7.22 -14.35
N LYS A 92 9.49 7.37 -13.29
CA LYS A 92 10.09 8.68 -12.97
C LYS A 92 11.20 9.09 -13.96
N LYS A 93 11.88 8.12 -14.59
CA LYS A 93 12.94 8.36 -15.58
C LYS A 93 12.40 8.76 -16.95
N LEU A 94 11.19 8.29 -17.30
CA LEU A 94 10.51 8.65 -18.55
C LEU A 94 9.90 10.07 -18.49
N GLU A 95 9.47 10.53 -17.32
CA GLU A 95 8.97 11.91 -17.11
C GLU A 95 10.11 12.94 -17.10
N ASN A 96 11.30 12.57 -16.60
CA ASN A 96 12.46 13.48 -16.48
C ASN A 96 13.47 13.41 -17.63
N SER A 97 13.15 12.75 -18.75
CA SER A 97 13.98 12.91 -19.94
C SER A 97 13.72 14.29 -20.56
N PRO A 98 14.72 15.18 -20.66
CA PRO A 98 14.60 16.37 -21.47
C PRO A 98 14.31 15.92 -22.91
N LYS A 99 13.14 16.30 -23.43
CA LYS A 99 12.70 16.01 -24.82
C LYS A 99 13.55 16.72 -25.88
N ASN A 100 14.83 17.03 -25.63
CA ASN A 100 15.55 17.96 -26.47
C ASN A 100 17.04 17.70 -26.62
N GLU A 101 17.46 16.44 -26.77
CA GLU A 101 18.72 16.14 -27.45
C GLU A 101 18.53 14.91 -28.34
N LEU A 102 18.17 15.17 -29.60
CA LEU A 102 18.53 14.28 -30.70
C LEU A 102 20.04 14.50 -30.94
N PRO A 103 20.94 13.56 -30.58
CA PRO A 103 22.29 13.58 -31.12
C PRO A 103 22.22 13.33 -32.64
N PRO A 104 23.15 13.95 -33.39
CA PRO A 104 23.06 14.13 -34.83
C PRO A 104 23.03 12.79 -35.56
N SER A 105 22.30 12.78 -36.67
CA SER A 105 22.30 11.74 -37.70
C SER A 105 23.70 11.16 -37.90
N SER A 106 23.80 9.84 -37.69
CA SER A 106 24.96 8.99 -37.96
C SER A 106 25.51 9.19 -39.40
N PRO A 107 26.79 8.86 -39.64
CA PRO A 107 27.62 9.49 -40.66
C PRO A 107 27.30 8.97 -42.07
N ASP A 108 26.81 9.87 -42.92
CA ASP A 108 26.75 9.62 -44.37
C ASP A 108 28.09 9.95 -45.02
N ASN A 109 28.82 8.87 -45.23
CA ASN A 109 29.96 8.69 -46.11
C ASN A 109 29.81 9.42 -47.45
N HIS A 110 30.67 10.40 -47.75
CA HIS A 110 31.06 10.70 -49.12
C HIS A 110 32.54 11.08 -49.17
N MET A 111 33.30 10.16 -49.75
CA MET A 111 34.59 10.37 -50.40
C MET A 111 34.53 11.59 -51.32
N VAL A 112 35.45 12.55 -51.15
CA VAL A 112 36.32 13.17 -52.19
C VAL A 112 37.30 14.15 -51.54
#